data_AF-A0A0U1D8D5-F1
#
_entry.id   AF-A0A0U1D8D5-F1
#
_cell.length_a   1.000
_cell.length_b   1.000
_cell.length_c   1.000
_cell.angle_alpha   90.00
_cell.angle_beta   90.00
_cell.angle_gamma   90.00
#
_symmetry.space_group_name_H-M   'P 1'
#
loop_
_entity.id
_entity.type
_entity.pdbx_description
1 polymer ?
#
loop_
_entity_poly.entity_id
_entity_poly.type
_entity_poly.pdbx_seq_one_letter_code
_entity_poly.pdbx_strand_id
1 'polypeptide(L)'
;MSDDALKMRGPVLGTKDAKRVAVGSAVGAVIETYDFIGFGTAAALYFGHAFFPNSSPVAGTLAAFATLGVGFAARPLGGILGGHLGDKLGRKPVLVASLLIMGLATFAIGLLPTYAAVGVLAPVLLVTVRIIQGLAFGAEWGGAILMSYEHAPWKQKGRYTGIVQAGFPVGLLLANLVFLGSVHIGGDWAWRLPFLASIVLVAVG
;
A
#
# COMPACT_ATOMS: atom_id res chain seq x y z
N MET A 1 13.57 -41.98 4.32
CA MET A 1 13.46 -40.65 4.95
C MET A 1 12.61 -40.82 6.20
N SER A 2 13.13 -40.52 7.39
CA SER A 2 12.39 -40.63 8.66
C SER A 2 11.19 -39.67 8.68
N ASP A 3 10.07 -40.08 9.27
CA ASP A 3 8.87 -39.26 9.48
C ASP A 3 9.15 -37.96 10.26
N ASP A 4 10.24 -37.90 11.02
CA ASP A 4 10.66 -36.67 11.71
C ASP A 4 11.16 -35.59 10.74
N ALA A 5 11.71 -35.98 9.58
CA ALA A 5 12.06 -35.03 8.52
C ALA A 5 10.81 -34.45 7.83
N LEU A 6 9.66 -35.15 7.89
CA LEU A 6 8.37 -34.63 7.43
C LEU A 6 7.74 -33.69 8.47
N LYS A 7 7.92 -33.94 9.77
CA LYS A 7 7.46 -33.04 10.84
C LYS A 7 8.15 -31.67 10.83
N MET A 8 9.43 -31.59 10.46
CA MET A 8 10.14 -30.30 10.31
C MET A 8 9.65 -29.45 9.12
N ARG A 9 8.87 -30.01 8.18
CA ARG A 9 8.49 -29.35 6.92
C ARG A 9 7.11 -28.69 6.96
N GLY A 10 6.74 -28.03 8.05
CA GLY A 10 5.46 -27.32 8.15
C GLY A 10 4.23 -28.21 7.85
N PRO A 11 3.03 -27.65 7.72
CA PRO A 11 1.84 -28.45 7.47
C PRO A 11 1.89 -29.09 6.09
N VAL A 12 1.95 -30.43 6.04
CA VAL A 12 2.03 -31.23 4.79
C VAL A 12 0.84 -30.93 3.86
N LEU A 13 -0.33 -30.65 4.43
CA LEU A 13 -1.55 -30.31 3.68
C LEU A 13 -1.87 -28.81 3.67
N GLY A 14 -1.05 -27.98 4.32
CA GLY A 14 -1.40 -26.58 4.60
C GLY A 14 -2.47 -26.46 5.68
N THR A 15 -2.78 -25.22 6.06
CA THR A 15 -3.91 -24.92 6.94
C THR A 15 -5.21 -24.80 6.13
N LYS A 16 -6.36 -24.94 6.80
CA LYS A 16 -7.67 -24.76 6.15
C LYS A 16 -7.83 -23.36 5.53
N ASP A 17 -7.15 -22.37 6.10
CA ASP A 17 -7.23 -20.97 5.69
C ASP A 17 -6.19 -20.57 4.64
N ALA A 18 -5.33 -21.47 4.16
CA ALA A 18 -4.22 -21.14 3.25
C ALA A 18 -4.63 -20.28 2.04
N LYS A 19 -5.74 -20.64 1.39
CA LYS A 19 -6.27 -19.89 0.24
C LYS A 19 -6.78 -18.52 0.65
N ARG A 20 -7.51 -18.45 1.77
CA ARG A 20 -8.08 -17.21 2.28
C ARG A 20 -6.98 -16.22 2.67
N VAL A 21 -5.94 -16.70 3.33
CA VAL A 21 -4.77 -15.90 3.72
C VAL A 21 -4.04 -15.39 2.48
N ALA A 22 -3.74 -16.25 1.51
CA ALA A 22 -3.02 -15.81 0.31
C ALA A 22 -3.82 -14.81 -0.54
N VAL A 23 -5.14 -15.01 -0.70
CA VAL A 23 -5.99 -14.05 -1.41
C VAL A 23 -6.12 -12.74 -0.65
N GLY A 24 -6.32 -12.77 0.68
CA GLY A 24 -6.35 -11.56 1.50
C GLY A 24 -5.04 -10.76 1.42
N SER A 25 -3.91 -11.44 1.53
CA SER A 25 -2.59 -10.84 1.34
C SER A 25 -2.40 -10.27 -0.08
N ALA A 26 -2.95 -10.92 -1.10
CA ALA A 26 -2.90 -10.40 -2.47
C ALA A 26 -3.72 -9.11 -2.64
N VAL A 27 -4.90 -9.01 -1.99
CA VAL A 27 -5.67 -7.76 -1.98
C VAL A 27 -4.88 -6.63 -1.32
N GLY A 28 -4.11 -6.94 -0.28
CA GLY A 28 -3.14 -6.02 0.30
C GLY A 28 -2.15 -5.46 -0.73
N ALA A 29 -1.48 -6.35 -1.46
CA ALA A 29 -0.55 -5.97 -2.54
C ALA A 29 -1.24 -5.18 -3.68
N VAL A 30 -2.52 -5.42 -3.94
CA VAL A 30 -3.32 -4.61 -4.88
C VAL A 30 -3.49 -3.19 -4.35
N ILE A 31 -3.97 -3.01 -3.11
CA ILE A 31 -4.16 -1.69 -2.48
C ILE A 31 -2.83 -0.93 -2.47
N GLU A 32 -1.78 -1.62 -2.12
CA GLU A 32 -0.41 -1.12 -2.05
C GLU A 32 0.06 -0.57 -3.39
N THR A 33 -0.01 -1.37 -4.44
CA THR A 33 0.47 -0.98 -5.76
C THR A 33 -0.45 0.08 -6.37
N TYR A 34 -1.75 0.01 -6.09
CA TYR A 34 -2.70 1.03 -6.49
C TYR A 34 -2.31 2.40 -5.93
N ASP A 35 -2.04 2.48 -4.63
CA ASP A 35 -1.59 3.72 -3.98
C ASP A 35 -0.26 4.22 -4.57
N PHE A 36 0.73 3.33 -4.70
CA PHE A 36 2.05 3.71 -5.18
C PHE A 36 2.00 4.31 -6.58
N ILE A 37 1.31 3.64 -7.50
CA ILE A 37 1.15 4.09 -8.88
C ILE A 37 0.27 5.34 -8.93
N GLY A 38 -0.83 5.37 -8.18
CA GLY A 38 -1.71 6.53 -8.13
C GLY A 38 -1.01 7.78 -7.62
N PHE A 39 -0.18 7.65 -6.57
CA PHE A 39 0.63 8.74 -6.07
C PHE A 39 1.72 9.16 -7.05
N GLY A 40 2.42 8.22 -7.68
CA GLY A 40 3.42 8.54 -8.70
C GLY A 40 2.83 9.35 -9.85
N THR A 41 1.69 8.91 -10.38
CA THR A 41 0.94 9.63 -11.41
C THR A 41 0.49 11.00 -10.92
N ALA A 42 -0.05 11.08 -9.70
CA ALA A 42 -0.52 12.35 -9.16
C ALA A 42 0.61 13.35 -8.86
N ALA A 43 1.75 12.85 -8.38
CA ALA A 43 2.95 13.63 -8.14
C ALA A 43 3.53 14.22 -9.43
N ALA A 44 3.52 13.41 -10.51
CA ALA A 44 4.01 13.83 -11.81
C ALA A 44 3.13 14.90 -12.47
N LEU A 45 1.80 14.79 -12.31
CA LEU A 45 0.85 15.57 -13.12
C LEU A 45 0.15 16.71 -12.36
N TYR A 46 -0.06 16.58 -11.05
CA TYR A 46 -0.97 17.48 -10.31
C TYR A 46 -0.36 18.08 -9.04
N PHE A 47 0.39 17.33 -8.24
CA PHE A 47 0.79 17.79 -6.90
C PHE A 47 1.77 18.95 -6.89
N GLY A 48 2.61 19.10 -7.91
CA GLY A 48 3.47 20.27 -8.03
C GLY A 48 2.66 21.57 -7.97
N HIS A 49 1.54 21.64 -8.69
CA HIS A 49 0.64 22.79 -8.66
C HIS A 49 -0.29 22.78 -7.42
N ALA A 50 -0.84 21.62 -7.04
CA ALA A 50 -1.84 21.54 -5.97
C ALA A 50 -1.26 21.79 -4.56
N PHE A 51 0.00 21.41 -4.32
CA PHE A 51 0.64 21.46 -2.99
C PHE A 51 1.89 22.35 -2.94
N PHE A 52 2.54 22.63 -4.08
CA PHE A 52 3.78 23.40 -4.14
C PHE A 52 3.75 24.58 -5.16
N PRO A 53 2.66 25.38 -5.26
CA PRO A 53 2.49 26.36 -6.32
C PRO A 53 3.48 27.53 -6.30
N ASN A 54 4.09 27.82 -5.13
CA ASN A 54 5.04 28.92 -4.96
C ASN A 54 6.48 28.59 -5.42
N SER A 55 6.70 27.39 -5.97
CA SER A 55 7.99 26.95 -6.51
C SER A 55 8.01 27.04 -8.03
N SER A 56 9.19 27.02 -8.65
CA SER A 56 9.27 26.81 -10.10
C SER A 56 8.61 25.47 -10.47
N PRO A 57 8.05 25.30 -11.69
CA PRO A 57 7.36 24.07 -12.08
C PRO A 57 8.20 22.80 -11.84
N VAL A 58 9.50 22.87 -12.16
CA VAL A 58 10.44 21.76 -11.92
C VAL A 58 10.62 21.49 -10.43
N ALA A 59 10.82 22.53 -9.62
CA ALA A 59 11.01 22.37 -8.18
C ALA A 59 9.74 21.83 -7.48
N GLY A 60 8.54 22.26 -7.92
CA GLY A 60 7.27 21.75 -7.41
C GLY A 60 7.08 20.25 -7.71
N THR A 61 7.40 19.81 -8.92
CA THR A 61 7.37 18.38 -9.29
C THR A 61 8.42 17.58 -8.50
N LEU A 62 9.64 18.09 -8.36
CA LEU A 62 10.67 17.45 -7.54
C LEU A 62 10.25 17.35 -6.06
N ALA A 63 9.61 18.38 -5.51
CA ALA A 63 9.07 18.35 -4.16
C ALA A 63 7.96 17.31 -4.01
N ALA A 64 7.06 17.20 -5.01
CA ALA A 64 6.05 16.15 -5.03
C ALA A 64 6.66 14.74 -5.05
N PHE A 65 7.68 14.48 -5.89
CA PHE A 65 8.41 13.22 -5.86
C PHE A 65 9.23 13.01 -4.59
N ALA A 66 9.74 14.07 -3.97
CA ALA A 66 10.39 13.97 -2.67
C ALA A 66 9.41 13.46 -1.60
N THR A 67 8.14 13.88 -1.63
CA THR A 67 7.11 13.34 -0.72
C THR A 67 6.85 11.85 -0.95
N LEU A 68 6.94 11.37 -2.20
CA LEU A 68 6.92 9.94 -2.50
C LEU A 68 8.14 9.24 -1.87
N GLY A 69 9.33 9.82 -2.02
CA GLY A 69 10.57 9.33 -1.43
C GLY A 69 10.55 9.25 0.09
N VAL A 70 9.93 10.22 0.77
CA VAL A 70 9.73 10.19 2.24
C VAL A 70 8.92 8.96 2.65
N GLY A 71 7.87 8.61 1.89
CA GLY A 71 7.10 7.39 2.12
C GLY A 71 7.97 6.13 2.06
N PHE A 72 8.90 6.03 1.10
CA PHE A 72 9.85 4.92 1.05
C PHE A 72 10.82 4.90 2.22
N ALA A 73 11.34 6.07 2.61
CA ALA A 73 12.25 6.19 3.75
C ALA A 73 11.61 5.75 5.08
N ALA A 74 10.28 5.87 5.20
CA ALA A 74 9.54 5.39 6.36
C ALA A 74 9.34 3.86 6.39
N ARG A 75 9.42 3.16 5.25
CA ARG A 75 9.14 1.70 5.19
C ARG A 75 10.02 0.83 6.08
N PRO A 76 11.36 1.03 6.14
CA PRO A 76 12.20 0.24 7.05
C PRO A 76 11.77 0.35 8.51
N LEU A 77 11.40 1.56 8.95
CA LEU A 77 10.88 1.78 10.31
C LEU A 77 9.55 1.05 10.52
N GLY A 78 8.67 1.09 9.51
CA GLY A 78 7.44 0.31 9.48
C GLY A 78 7.67 -1.19 9.64
N GLY A 79 8.65 -1.75 8.94
CA GLY A 79 9.01 -3.16 9.02
C GLY A 79 9.57 -3.56 10.39
N ILE A 80 10.41 -2.72 11.00
CA ILE A 80 10.92 -2.94 12.36
C ILE A 80 9.76 -2.96 13.36
N LEU A 81 8.88 -1.95 13.30
CA LEU A 81 7.72 -1.85 14.19
C LEU A 81 6.74 -3.00 13.96
N GLY A 82 6.40 -3.29 12.71
CA GLY A 82 5.48 -4.35 12.32
C GLY A 82 6.00 -5.74 12.65
N GLY A 83 7.31 -5.98 12.50
CA GLY A 83 7.95 -7.21 12.92
C GLY A 83 7.86 -7.40 14.43
N HIS A 84 8.28 -6.40 15.21
CA HIS A 84 8.22 -6.46 16.67
C HIS A 84 6.80 -6.63 17.20
N LEU A 85 5.84 -5.84 16.69
CA LEU A 85 4.44 -5.96 17.07
C LEU A 85 3.84 -7.29 16.58
N GLY A 86 4.26 -7.79 15.42
CA GLY A 86 3.81 -9.06 14.86
C GLY A 86 4.23 -10.25 15.71
N ASP A 87 5.43 -10.21 16.28
CA ASP A 87 5.93 -11.24 17.18
C ASP A 87 5.27 -11.15 18.57
N LYS A 88 4.91 -9.94 19.04
CA LYS A 88 4.31 -9.71 20.37
C LYS A 88 2.79 -9.90 20.42
N LEU A 89 2.07 -9.39 19.41
CA LEU A 89 0.60 -9.33 19.36
C LEU A 89 0.00 -10.34 18.36
N GLY A 90 0.85 -10.99 17.56
CA GLY A 90 0.46 -11.90 16.50
C GLY A 90 0.50 -11.25 15.12
N ARG A 91 0.88 -12.03 14.10
CA ARG A 91 1.05 -11.57 12.71
C ARG A 91 -0.24 -11.04 12.09
N LYS A 92 -1.35 -11.76 12.28
CA LYS A 92 -2.65 -11.42 11.67
C LYS A 92 -3.20 -10.04 12.06
N PRO A 93 -3.32 -9.67 13.35
CA PRO A 93 -3.86 -8.37 13.72
C PRO A 93 -2.99 -7.21 13.22
N VAL A 94 -1.67 -7.38 13.24
CA VAL A 94 -0.74 -6.36 12.71
C VAL A 94 -0.91 -6.19 11.21
N LEU A 95 -1.01 -7.30 10.46
CA LEU A 95 -1.27 -7.28 9.01
C LEU A 95 -2.59 -6.56 8.66
N VAL A 96 -3.67 -6.88 9.38
CA VAL A 96 -4.98 -6.26 9.13
C VAL A 96 -4.95 -4.77 9.50
N ALA A 97 -4.32 -4.41 10.62
CA ALA A 97 -4.18 -3.01 11.03
C ALA A 97 -3.35 -2.21 10.01
N SER A 98 -2.23 -2.76 9.52
CA SER A 98 -1.41 -2.08 8.51
C SER A 98 -2.16 -1.88 7.20
N LEU A 99 -2.95 -2.87 6.75
CA LEU A 99 -3.79 -2.75 5.56
C LEU A 99 -4.83 -1.63 5.68
N LEU A 100 -5.52 -1.58 6.81
CA LEU A 100 -6.53 -0.55 7.08
C LEU A 100 -5.91 0.85 7.18
N ILE A 101 -4.79 0.99 7.91
CA ILE A 101 -4.09 2.28 8.03
C ILE A 101 -3.62 2.76 6.66
N MET A 102 -2.99 1.88 5.87
CA MET A 102 -2.51 2.21 4.53
C MET A 102 -3.66 2.66 3.62
N GLY A 103 -4.74 1.87 3.56
CA GLY A 103 -5.89 2.15 2.70
C GLY A 103 -6.65 3.42 3.09
N LEU A 104 -6.88 3.64 4.38
CA LEU A 104 -7.52 4.87 4.88
C LEU A 104 -6.65 6.10 4.64
N ALA A 105 -5.33 5.96 4.75
CA ALA A 105 -4.40 7.03 4.47
C ALA A 105 -4.37 7.36 2.95
N THR A 106 -4.46 6.35 2.06
CA THR A 106 -4.64 6.59 0.61
C THR A 106 -5.91 7.38 0.33
N PHE A 107 -7.03 6.98 0.96
CA PHE A 107 -8.29 7.69 0.84
C PHE A 107 -8.20 9.13 1.35
N ALA A 108 -7.52 9.34 2.48
CA ALA A 108 -7.35 10.66 3.08
C ALA A 108 -6.60 11.64 2.16
N ILE A 109 -5.71 11.17 1.27
CA ILE A 109 -5.05 12.04 0.28
C ILE A 109 -6.07 12.72 -0.62
N GLY A 110 -7.12 12.01 -1.04
CA GLY A 110 -8.19 12.57 -1.85
C GLY A 110 -9.00 13.65 -1.14
N LEU A 111 -8.96 13.69 0.19
CA LEU A 111 -9.64 14.69 1.03
C LEU A 111 -8.76 15.88 1.41
N LEU A 112 -7.46 15.82 1.15
CA LEU A 112 -6.54 16.87 1.59
C LEU A 112 -6.87 18.22 0.94
N PRO A 113 -6.87 19.33 1.69
CA PRO A 113 -7.00 20.66 1.11
C PRO A 113 -5.77 20.99 0.25
N THR A 114 -5.95 21.80 -0.79
CA THR A 114 -4.83 22.30 -1.61
C THR A 114 -4.14 23.48 -0.96
N TYR A 115 -2.96 23.84 -1.47
CA TYR A 115 -2.21 25.00 -1.01
C TYR A 115 -3.02 26.30 -1.10
N ALA A 116 -3.87 26.43 -2.13
CA ALA A 116 -4.75 27.59 -2.28
C ALA A 116 -5.73 27.76 -1.11
N ALA A 117 -6.13 26.66 -0.45
CA ALA A 117 -7.11 26.69 0.62
C ALA A 117 -6.48 26.91 2.01
N VAL A 118 -5.32 26.29 2.30
CA VAL A 118 -4.73 26.28 3.65
C VAL A 118 -3.23 26.60 3.69
N GLY A 119 -2.64 27.00 2.56
CA GLY A 119 -1.23 27.33 2.44
C GLY A 119 -0.31 26.14 2.74
N VAL A 120 0.77 26.41 3.50
CA VAL A 120 1.84 25.45 3.82
C VAL A 120 1.33 24.22 4.57
N LEU A 121 0.17 24.28 5.22
CA LEU A 121 -0.42 23.10 5.86
C LEU A 121 -0.75 21.97 4.87
N ALA A 122 -1.07 22.30 3.61
CA ALA A 122 -1.41 21.30 2.60
C ALA A 122 -0.25 20.31 2.34
N PRO A 123 0.97 20.74 1.98
CA PRO A 123 2.10 19.82 1.79
C PRO A 123 2.55 19.14 3.10
N VAL A 124 2.40 19.80 4.26
CA VAL A 124 2.71 19.17 5.55
C VAL A 124 1.79 17.97 5.79
N LEU A 125 0.47 18.14 5.62
CA LEU A 125 -0.49 17.06 5.75
C LEU A 125 -0.22 15.93 4.74
N LEU A 126 0.10 16.27 3.50
CA LEU A 126 0.47 15.30 2.47
C LEU A 126 1.67 14.44 2.89
N VAL A 127 2.72 15.07 3.41
CA VAL A 127 3.91 14.37 3.91
C VAL A 127 3.59 13.53 5.14
N THR A 128 2.79 14.03 6.08
CA THR A 128 2.37 13.27 7.26
C THR A 128 1.61 12.00 6.86
N VAL A 129 0.64 12.11 5.95
CA VAL A 129 -0.10 10.95 5.42
C VAL A 129 0.86 9.97 4.75
N ARG A 130 1.84 10.47 3.98
CA ARG A 130 2.85 9.63 3.33
C ARG A 130 3.75 8.88 4.30
N ILE A 131 4.13 9.49 5.42
CA ILE A 131 4.91 8.82 6.47
C ILE A 131 4.06 7.70 7.08
N ILE A 132 2.81 7.98 7.43
CA ILE A 132 1.88 6.97 8.00
C ILE A 132 1.72 5.79 7.04
N GLN A 133 1.53 6.06 5.74
CA GLN A 133 1.44 5.02 4.72
C GLN A 133 2.74 4.22 4.58
N GLY A 134 3.90 4.89 4.57
CA GLY A 134 5.19 4.23 4.49
C GLY A 134 5.42 3.27 5.66
N LEU A 135 5.08 3.70 6.88
CA LEU A 135 5.14 2.84 8.07
C LEU A 135 4.20 1.64 7.96
N ALA A 136 2.95 1.88 7.55
CA ALA A 136 1.94 0.82 7.40
C ALA A 136 2.38 -0.22 6.36
N PHE A 137 2.83 0.24 5.19
CA PHE A 137 3.39 -0.60 4.15
C PHE A 137 4.51 -1.49 4.68
N GLY A 138 5.49 -0.88 5.37
CA GLY A 138 6.67 -1.60 5.86
C GLY A 138 6.30 -2.76 6.78
N ALA A 139 5.24 -2.60 7.58
CA ALA A 139 4.71 -3.63 8.47
C ALA A 139 3.93 -4.72 7.72
N GLU A 140 3.31 -4.40 6.59
CA GLU A 140 2.37 -5.24 5.86
C GLU A 140 3.08 -6.31 5.02
N TRP A 141 3.97 -5.90 4.11
CA TRP A 141 4.45 -6.75 3.02
C TRP A 141 5.17 -8.03 3.52
N GLY A 142 6.07 -7.87 4.50
CA GLY A 142 6.79 -8.99 5.10
C GLY A 142 5.85 -9.94 5.87
N GLY A 143 4.85 -9.39 6.55
CA GLY A 143 3.82 -10.15 7.26
C GLY A 143 2.92 -10.94 6.30
N ALA A 144 2.54 -10.33 5.17
CA ALA A 144 1.66 -10.92 4.16
C ALA A 144 2.27 -12.16 3.49
N ILE A 145 3.55 -12.05 3.09
CA ILE A 145 4.31 -13.15 2.50
C ILE A 145 4.51 -14.26 3.53
N LEU A 146 4.91 -13.91 4.75
CA LEU A 146 5.21 -14.89 5.79
C LEU A 146 3.96 -15.65 6.24
N MET A 147 2.84 -14.95 6.45
CA MET A 147 1.55 -15.57 6.74
C MET A 147 1.13 -16.53 5.62
N SER A 148 1.24 -16.12 4.36
CA SER A 148 0.92 -16.99 3.22
C SER A 148 1.85 -18.21 3.15
N TYR A 149 3.13 -18.03 3.46
CA TYR A 149 4.12 -19.11 3.47
C TYR A 149 3.92 -20.12 4.62
N GLU A 150 3.60 -19.64 5.82
CA GLU A 150 3.32 -20.46 7.02
C GLU A 150 2.04 -21.29 6.84
N HIS A 151 1.02 -20.73 6.19
CA HIS A 151 -0.26 -21.40 5.99
C HIS A 151 -0.26 -22.37 4.79
N ALA A 152 0.68 -22.23 3.86
CA ALA A 152 0.70 -22.97 2.61
C ALA A 152 1.14 -24.45 2.76
N PRO A 153 0.61 -25.37 1.93
CA PRO A 153 1.13 -26.73 1.83
C PRO A 153 2.60 -26.74 1.44
N TRP A 154 3.38 -27.63 2.02
CA TRP A 154 4.85 -27.67 1.84
C TRP A 154 5.32 -27.65 0.37
N LYS A 155 4.63 -28.39 -0.51
CA LYS A 155 4.92 -28.50 -1.96
C LYS A 155 4.47 -27.29 -2.77
N GLN A 156 3.65 -26.42 -2.21
CA GLN A 156 2.96 -25.34 -2.92
C GLN A 156 3.27 -23.95 -2.34
N LYS A 157 4.23 -23.83 -1.41
CA LYS A 157 4.54 -22.55 -0.77
C LYS A 157 4.80 -21.42 -1.77
N GLY A 158 5.59 -21.69 -2.82
CA GLY A 158 5.83 -20.73 -3.90
C GLY A 158 4.57 -20.30 -4.66
N ARG A 159 3.58 -21.18 -4.80
CA ARG A 159 2.29 -20.84 -5.42
C ARG A 159 1.49 -19.86 -4.55
N TYR A 160 1.42 -20.11 -3.24
CA TYR A 160 0.66 -19.25 -2.33
C TYR A 160 1.32 -17.90 -2.10
N THR A 161 2.65 -17.83 -1.98
CA THR A 161 3.36 -16.55 -1.95
C THR A 161 3.33 -15.85 -3.31
N GLY A 162 3.30 -16.60 -4.42
CA GLY A 162 3.09 -16.06 -5.76
C GLY A 162 1.73 -15.41 -5.96
N ILE A 163 0.67 -15.91 -5.31
CA ILE A 163 -0.65 -15.26 -5.31
C ILE A 163 -0.57 -13.86 -4.71
N VAL A 164 0.19 -13.67 -3.61
CA VAL A 164 0.42 -12.35 -3.01
C VAL A 164 1.10 -11.41 -4.02
N GLN A 165 2.16 -11.88 -4.67
CA GLN A 165 2.89 -11.10 -5.67
C GLN A 165 2.05 -10.76 -6.92
N ALA A 166 1.07 -11.60 -7.26
CA ALA A 166 0.15 -11.34 -8.37
C ALA A 166 -0.78 -10.13 -8.10
N GLY A 167 -0.89 -9.66 -6.85
CA GLY A 167 -1.63 -8.44 -6.53
C GLY A 167 -1.00 -7.18 -7.13
N PHE A 168 0.33 -7.13 -7.26
CA PHE A 168 1.06 -5.98 -7.81
C PHE A 168 0.60 -5.58 -9.23
N PRO A 169 0.64 -6.45 -10.25
CA PRO A 169 0.20 -6.09 -11.59
C PRO A 169 -1.29 -5.72 -11.66
N VAL A 170 -2.13 -6.29 -10.79
CA VAL A 170 -3.56 -5.95 -10.72
C VAL A 170 -3.73 -4.53 -10.16
N GLY A 171 -3.04 -4.18 -9.07
CA GLY A 171 -3.06 -2.82 -8.51
C GLY A 171 -2.54 -1.78 -9.49
N LEU A 172 -1.46 -2.09 -10.21
CA LEU A 172 -0.92 -1.25 -11.29
C LEU A 172 -1.97 -0.99 -12.38
N LEU A 173 -2.63 -2.04 -12.86
CA LEU A 173 -3.66 -1.91 -13.90
C LEU A 173 -4.84 -1.06 -13.40
N LEU A 174 -5.35 -1.35 -12.20
CA LEU A 174 -6.46 -0.62 -11.60
C LEU A 174 -6.15 0.87 -11.42
N ALA A 175 -4.97 1.21 -10.90
CA ALA A 175 -4.56 2.60 -10.75
C ALA A 175 -4.56 3.33 -12.10
N ASN A 176 -3.92 2.75 -13.12
CA ASN A 176 -3.88 3.36 -14.44
C ASN A 176 -5.27 3.52 -15.06
N LEU A 177 -6.15 2.52 -14.94
CA LEU A 177 -7.51 2.59 -15.48
C LEU A 177 -8.35 3.68 -14.79
N VAL A 178 -8.26 3.80 -13.47
CA VAL A 178 -9.02 4.81 -12.73
C VAL A 178 -8.50 6.22 -13.05
N PHE A 179 -7.17 6.41 -13.14
CA PHE A 179 -6.59 7.69 -13.56
C PHE A 179 -6.90 8.03 -15.02
N LEU A 180 -6.91 7.04 -15.92
CA LEU A 180 -7.32 7.24 -17.31
C LEU A 180 -8.79 7.67 -17.42
N GLY A 181 -9.66 7.14 -16.55
CA GLY A 181 -11.04 7.60 -16.46
C GLY A 181 -11.14 9.03 -15.91
N SER A 182 -10.41 9.33 -14.83
CA SER A 182 -10.54 10.60 -14.10
C SER A 182 -9.91 11.80 -14.81
N VAL A 183 -8.95 11.61 -15.72
CA VAL A 183 -8.26 12.70 -16.42
C VAL A 183 -9.21 13.64 -17.17
N HIS A 184 -10.35 13.12 -17.65
CA HIS A 184 -11.35 13.87 -18.42
C HIS A 184 -12.25 14.76 -17.55
N ILE A 185 -12.24 14.60 -16.22
CA ILE A 185 -13.11 15.36 -15.30
C ILE A 185 -12.64 16.82 -15.15
N GLY A 186 -11.32 17.04 -15.28
CA GLY A 186 -10.70 18.36 -15.11
C GLY A 186 -10.57 18.82 -13.65
N GLY A 187 -9.70 19.81 -13.43
CA GLY A 187 -9.45 20.41 -12.12
C GLY A 187 -8.88 19.43 -11.08
N ASP A 188 -9.11 19.74 -9.80
CA ASP A 188 -8.62 18.91 -8.69
C ASP A 188 -9.30 17.54 -8.60
N TRP A 189 -10.50 17.39 -9.16
CA TRP A 189 -11.22 16.13 -9.15
C TRP A 189 -10.52 15.05 -9.99
N ALA A 190 -9.72 15.44 -10.99
CA ALA A 190 -8.95 14.50 -11.80
C ALA A 190 -7.98 13.66 -10.97
N TRP A 191 -7.38 14.23 -9.91
CA TRP A 191 -6.47 13.51 -9.03
C TRP A 191 -7.14 13.03 -7.74
N ARG A 192 -8.16 13.74 -7.22
CA ARG A 192 -8.87 13.33 -5.99
C ARG A 192 -9.67 12.06 -6.17
N LEU A 193 -10.40 11.93 -7.29
CA LEU A 193 -11.32 10.81 -7.51
C LEU A 193 -10.61 9.45 -7.41
N PRO A 194 -9.44 9.21 -8.03
CA PRO A 194 -8.72 7.96 -7.84
C PRO A 194 -8.37 7.63 -6.39
N PHE A 195 -7.96 8.62 -5.59
CA PHE A 195 -7.66 8.39 -4.16
C PHE A 195 -8.94 8.10 -3.37
N LEU A 196 -10.05 8.80 -3.64
CA LEU A 196 -11.32 8.53 -2.96
C LEU A 196 -11.89 7.16 -3.34
N ALA A 197 -11.74 6.76 -4.60
CA ALA A 197 -12.18 5.46 -5.09
C ALA A 197 -11.41 4.29 -4.43
N SER A 198 -10.23 4.54 -3.85
CA SER A 198 -9.45 3.50 -3.15
C SER A 198 -10.21 2.89 -1.97
N ILE A 199 -11.21 3.59 -1.41
CA ILE A 199 -12.04 3.07 -0.32
C ILE A 199 -12.75 1.77 -0.68
N VAL A 200 -13.06 1.57 -1.97
CA VAL A 200 -13.66 0.32 -2.46
C VAL A 200 -12.67 -0.85 -2.29
N LEU A 201 -11.38 -0.62 -2.53
CA LEU A 201 -10.35 -1.63 -2.33
C LEU A 201 -10.18 -1.95 -0.84
N VAL A 202 -10.31 -0.94 0.03
CA VAL A 202 -10.28 -1.13 1.50
C VAL A 202 -11.50 -1.89 1.99
N ALA A 203 -12.68 -1.67 1.40
CA ALA A 203 -13.90 -2.38 1.79
C ALA A 203 -13.90 -3.87 1.37
N VAL A 204 -13.14 -4.21 0.32
CA VAL A 204 -13.03 -5.58 -0.20
C VAL A 204 -11.90 -6.37 0.47
N GLY A 205 -10.85 -5.69 0.94
CA GLY A 205 -9.69 -6.29 1.64
C GLY A 205 -9.96 -6.62 3.10
#